data_AF-A0A7J4UZ92-F1
#
_entry.id   AF-A0A7J4UZ92-F1
#
_cell.length_a   1.000
_cell.length_b   1.000
_cell.length_c   1.000
_cell.angle_alpha   90.00
_cell.angle_beta   90.00
_cell.angle_gamma   90.00
#
_symmetry.space_group_name_H-M   'P 1'
#
loop_
_entity.id
_entity.type
_entity.pdbx_description
1 polymer ?
#
loop_
_entity_poly.entity_id
_entity_poly.type
_entity_poly.pdbx_seq_one_letter_code
_entity_poly.pdbx_strand_id
1 'polypeptide(L)'
;MAEEQKKAPKKIVPKKYPMPEQDPKVRVHNFNEVPMGQDGQTAILEAQRCLQCKPSPNRKLCMDGCPVEINIPGFIKHVQEGDFAGAIKVIREKQNLPAVCGRVCPYENQCEGNCVVGKKNEPVGIGRLERFLADWERREQKHGKIDMPPQTGKKVAVVGAGPAGLTVAGDLAKLGHKVTVYEALQYCGGVLVYGIPEFRLPKEIVQAEVDYIRRSGVDIMTDRVVGKAETVDDLLKEYDAVFVGTGAGLPNWTNLPGENLNGIMSANEFLTRTNLMKAFKFPEYDTPIRVGETVVTLGGGNVAM
;
A
#
# COMPACT_ATOMS: atom_id res chain seq x y z
N MET A 1 49.39 2.35 0.57
CA MET A 1 48.33 2.38 1.60
C MET A 1 47.66 3.74 1.50
N ALA A 2 46.48 3.81 0.87
CA ALA A 2 45.76 5.08 0.74
C ALA A 2 45.12 5.42 2.09
N GLU A 3 45.49 6.57 2.65
CA GLU A 3 44.87 7.11 3.86
C GLU A 3 43.37 7.33 3.60
N GLU A 4 42.54 6.63 4.35
CA GLU A 4 41.10 6.81 4.39
C GLU A 4 40.81 8.21 4.97
N GLN A 5 40.61 9.21 4.10
CA GLN A 5 40.21 10.54 4.51
C GLN A 5 38.89 10.43 5.31
N LYS A 6 38.98 10.65 6.63
CA LYS A 6 37.81 10.71 7.52
C LYS A 6 36.90 11.86 7.05
N LYS A 7 35.84 11.54 6.32
CA LYS A 7 34.79 12.50 5.95
C LYS A 7 34.26 13.16 7.23
N ALA A 8 34.18 14.49 7.21
CA ALA A 8 33.57 15.26 8.30
C ALA A 8 32.17 14.71 8.63
N PRO A 9 31.76 14.71 9.91
CA PRO A 9 30.47 14.18 10.31
C PRO A 9 29.35 14.94 9.61
N LYS A 10 28.48 14.20 8.91
CA LYS A 10 27.34 14.75 8.17
C LYS A 10 26.42 15.51 9.13
N LYS A 11 26.24 16.81 8.92
CA LYS A 11 25.27 17.62 9.69
C LYS A 11 23.85 17.20 9.30
N ILE A 12 23.13 16.56 10.21
CA ILE A 12 21.77 16.06 9.97
C ILE A 12 20.76 17.14 10.35
N VAL A 13 19.79 17.40 9.48
CA VAL A 13 18.61 18.22 9.81
C VAL A 13 17.73 17.46 10.82
N PRO A 14 17.45 18.01 12.01
CA PRO A 14 16.81 17.25 13.09
C PRO A 14 15.39 16.75 12.81
N LYS A 15 14.62 17.47 11.99
CA LYS A 15 13.24 17.13 11.64
C LYS A 15 13.14 16.64 10.21
N LYS A 16 12.16 15.78 9.93
CA LYS A 16 11.77 15.43 8.57
C LYS A 16 11.31 16.68 7.84
N TYR A 17 11.63 16.75 6.55
CA TYR A 17 11.06 17.78 5.70
C TYR A 17 9.55 17.60 5.67
N PRO A 18 8.77 18.66 5.94
CA PRO A 18 7.32 18.57 6.09
C PRO A 18 6.69 18.03 4.80
N MET A 19 5.60 17.28 4.96
CA MET A 19 4.73 16.92 3.86
C MET A 19 3.61 17.95 3.84
N PRO A 20 3.38 18.68 2.73
CA PRO A 20 2.23 19.54 2.58
C PRO A 20 0.93 18.75 2.83
N GLU A 21 0.02 19.34 3.60
CA GLU A 21 -1.29 18.78 3.91
C GLU A 21 -2.39 19.78 3.59
N GLN A 22 -3.60 19.28 3.31
CA GLN A 22 -4.78 20.14 3.23
C GLN A 22 -5.04 20.86 4.55
N ASP A 23 -5.55 22.10 4.47
CA ASP A 23 -6.00 22.86 5.63
C ASP A 23 -7.09 22.07 6.40
N PRO A 24 -6.99 21.94 7.74
CA PRO A 24 -8.00 21.28 8.55
C PRO A 24 -9.44 21.74 8.29
N LYS A 25 -9.66 23.05 8.06
CA LYS A 25 -10.99 23.61 7.78
C LYS A 25 -11.51 23.23 6.39
N VAL A 26 -10.64 22.86 5.47
CA VAL A 26 -11.02 22.42 4.12
C VAL A 26 -11.20 20.91 4.07
N ARG A 27 -10.28 20.15 4.66
CA ARG A 27 -10.23 18.68 4.56
C ARG A 27 -11.38 17.96 5.24
N VAL A 28 -12.04 18.59 6.22
CA VAL A 28 -13.22 18.03 6.88
C VAL A 28 -14.48 18.04 6.00
N HIS A 29 -14.44 18.72 4.85
CA HIS A 29 -15.57 18.83 3.93
C HIS A 29 -15.39 18.03 2.62
N ASN A 30 -14.34 17.21 2.51
CA ASN A 30 -14.08 16.42 1.31
C ASN A 30 -13.36 15.10 1.63
N PHE A 31 -13.30 14.22 0.63
CA PHE A 31 -12.62 12.92 0.72
C PHE A 31 -11.29 12.88 -0.03
N ASN A 32 -10.75 14.03 -0.45
CA ASN A 32 -9.48 14.08 -1.17
C ASN A 32 -8.32 13.77 -0.22
N GLU A 33 -7.21 13.27 -0.78
CA GLU A 33 -6.02 12.87 -0.02
C GLU A 33 -5.50 14.03 0.87
N VAL A 34 -5.37 13.79 2.18
CA VAL A 34 -4.95 14.84 3.12
C VAL A 34 -3.48 15.24 2.90
N PRO A 35 -2.50 14.31 2.91
CA PRO A 35 -1.13 14.66 2.62
C PRO A 35 -0.92 14.68 1.10
N MET A 36 -0.34 15.74 0.56
CA MET A 36 -0.22 15.99 -0.88
C MET A 36 1.06 15.40 -1.51
N GLY A 37 1.95 14.81 -0.70
CA GLY A 37 3.23 14.28 -1.16
C GLY A 37 4.32 15.35 -1.22
N GLN A 38 5.55 14.93 -1.53
CA GLN A 38 6.72 15.82 -1.61
C GLN A 38 7.10 16.10 -3.07
N ASP A 39 7.69 17.26 -3.33
CA ASP A 39 8.38 17.51 -4.60
C ASP A 39 9.76 16.83 -4.63
N GLY A 40 10.38 16.80 -5.82
CA GLY A 40 11.66 16.12 -6.02
C GLY A 40 12.83 16.75 -5.26
N GLN A 41 12.86 18.07 -5.10
CA GLN A 41 13.92 18.74 -4.35
C GLN A 41 13.80 18.41 -2.86
N THR A 42 12.58 18.46 -2.31
CA THR A 42 12.28 18.05 -0.94
C THR A 42 12.61 16.58 -0.70
N ALA A 43 12.30 15.69 -1.66
CA ALA A 43 12.66 14.27 -1.58
C ALA A 43 14.19 14.06 -1.54
N ILE A 44 14.96 14.77 -2.37
CA ILE A 44 16.43 14.72 -2.33
C ILE A 44 16.96 15.20 -0.97
N LEU A 45 16.43 16.31 -0.44
CA LEU A 45 16.84 16.84 0.87
C LEU A 45 16.51 15.87 2.02
N GLU A 46 15.33 15.24 1.99
CA GLU A 46 14.97 14.21 2.97
C GLU A 46 15.88 12.98 2.83
N ALA A 47 16.17 12.53 1.62
CA ALA A 47 17.09 11.43 1.34
C ALA A 47 18.50 11.73 1.84
N GLN A 48 18.95 12.99 1.77
CA GLN A 48 20.22 13.43 2.33
C GLN A 48 20.28 13.31 3.86
N ARG A 49 19.18 13.11 4.59
CA ARG A 49 19.25 12.81 6.04
C ARG A 49 19.75 11.38 6.32
N CYS A 50 19.69 10.48 5.34
CA CYS A 50 20.18 9.11 5.48
C CYS A 50 21.71 9.05 5.67
N LEU A 51 22.12 8.20 6.61
CA LEU A 51 23.52 7.96 6.97
C LEU A 51 24.20 6.87 6.14
N GLN A 52 23.47 6.19 5.25
CA GLN A 52 23.99 5.04 4.49
C GLN A 52 24.64 4.00 5.44
N CYS A 53 23.86 3.58 6.44
CA CYS A 53 24.34 2.68 7.49
C CYS A 53 24.77 1.34 6.89
N LYS A 54 25.96 0.86 7.26
CA LYS A 54 26.38 -0.51 6.95
C LYS A 54 25.60 -1.52 7.81
N PRO A 55 25.33 -2.74 7.31
CA PRO A 55 24.78 -3.84 8.10
C PRO A 55 25.51 -4.01 9.42
N SER A 56 24.80 -4.38 10.47
CA SER A 56 25.38 -4.51 11.80
C SER A 56 24.71 -5.66 12.56
N PRO A 57 25.48 -6.61 13.11
CA PRO A 57 24.91 -7.70 13.91
C PRO A 57 24.37 -7.21 15.26
N ASN A 58 24.81 -6.04 15.73
CA ASN A 58 24.55 -5.55 17.08
C ASN A 58 23.39 -4.54 17.16
N ARG A 59 22.71 -4.26 16.03
CA ARG A 59 21.55 -3.37 16.00
C ARG A 59 20.67 -3.69 14.81
N LYS A 60 19.36 -3.62 15.02
CA LYS A 60 18.40 -3.58 13.91
C LYS A 60 18.51 -2.24 13.18
N LEU A 61 18.36 -2.29 11.86
CA LEU A 61 18.37 -1.18 10.93
C LEU A 61 17.02 -1.08 10.22
N CYS A 62 16.91 -0.10 9.32
CA CYS A 62 15.66 0.14 8.59
C CYS A 62 15.22 -1.08 7.75
N MET A 63 16.16 -1.83 7.16
CA MET A 63 15.86 -3.04 6.39
C MET A 63 15.27 -4.15 7.28
N ASP A 64 15.82 -4.34 8.49
CA ASP A 64 15.32 -5.33 9.46
C ASP A 64 13.93 -4.96 10.02
N GLY A 65 13.55 -3.69 9.93
CA GLY A 65 12.21 -3.20 10.31
C GLY A 65 11.18 -3.30 9.19
N CYS A 66 11.60 -3.52 7.94
CA CYS A 66 10.70 -3.66 6.81
C CYS A 66 10.29 -5.13 6.65
N PRO A 67 8.99 -5.48 6.72
CA PRO A 67 8.55 -6.89 6.62
C PRO A 67 8.94 -7.61 5.33
N VAL A 68 9.20 -6.85 4.25
CA VAL A 68 9.62 -7.37 2.94
C VAL A 68 11.08 -7.04 2.61
N GLU A 69 11.83 -6.54 3.60
CA GLU A 69 13.28 -6.32 3.52
C GLU A 69 13.72 -5.48 2.31
N ILE A 70 12.96 -4.42 1.97
CA ILE A 70 13.32 -3.48 0.90
C ILE A 70 14.75 -2.97 1.13
N ASN A 71 15.54 -2.88 0.04
CA ASN A 71 16.86 -2.27 0.06
C ASN A 71 16.77 -0.73 0.22
N ILE A 72 16.43 -0.30 1.43
CA ILE A 72 16.17 1.09 1.79
C ILE A 72 17.39 1.99 1.56
N PRO A 73 18.60 1.64 2.02
CA PRO A 73 19.78 2.46 1.73
C PRO A 73 20.06 2.58 0.23
N GLY A 74 19.79 1.51 -0.54
CA GLY A 74 19.94 1.44 -1.98
C GLY A 74 19.06 2.44 -2.70
N PHE A 75 17.73 2.36 -2.55
CA PHE A 75 16.84 3.29 -3.25
C PHE A 75 17.06 4.73 -2.79
N ILE A 76 17.36 4.96 -1.50
CA ILE A 76 17.64 6.32 -0.99
C ILE A 76 18.92 6.88 -1.62
N LYS A 77 19.92 6.04 -1.91
CA LYS A 77 21.14 6.48 -2.60
C LYS A 77 20.82 6.98 -4.02
N HIS A 78 19.98 6.24 -4.76
CA HIS A 78 19.50 6.70 -6.06
C HIS A 78 18.73 8.03 -5.95
N VAL A 79 17.89 8.21 -4.92
CA VAL A 79 17.22 9.51 -4.67
C VAL A 79 18.24 10.62 -4.40
N GLN A 80 19.29 10.38 -3.61
CA GLN A 80 20.35 11.38 -3.36
C GLN A 80 21.05 11.83 -4.64
N GLU A 81 21.13 10.95 -5.63
CA GLU A 81 21.75 11.18 -6.95
C GLU A 81 20.76 11.75 -7.99
N GLY A 82 19.48 11.90 -7.63
CA GLY A 82 18.41 12.35 -8.53
C GLY A 82 17.90 11.29 -9.50
N ASP A 83 18.35 10.03 -9.36
CA ASP A 83 17.93 8.91 -10.18
C ASP A 83 16.65 8.25 -9.64
N PHE A 84 15.51 8.91 -9.85
CA PHE A 84 14.22 8.41 -9.35
C PHE A 84 13.77 7.11 -10.05
N ALA A 85 14.18 6.89 -11.30
CA ALA A 85 13.87 5.66 -12.05
C ALA A 85 14.61 4.45 -11.46
N GLY A 86 15.91 4.59 -11.16
CA GLY A 86 16.67 3.56 -10.46
C GLY A 86 16.12 3.31 -9.06
N ALA A 87 15.74 4.36 -8.34
CA ALA A 87 15.20 4.24 -6.98
C ALA A 87 13.90 3.42 -6.93
N ILE A 88 12.91 3.71 -7.78
CA ILE A 88 11.65 2.94 -7.78
C ILE A 88 11.86 1.49 -8.24
N LYS A 89 12.80 1.24 -9.16
CA LYS A 89 13.17 -0.12 -9.58
C LYS A 89 13.66 -0.96 -8.40
N VAL A 90 14.52 -0.39 -7.54
CA VAL A 90 15.02 -1.07 -6.34
C VAL A 90 13.89 -1.43 -5.37
N ILE A 91 12.86 -0.59 -5.25
CA ILE A 91 11.68 -0.90 -4.41
C ILE A 91 10.88 -2.06 -5.03
N ARG A 92 10.65 -2.03 -6.35
CA ARG A 92 9.87 -3.04 -7.08
C ARG A 92 10.49 -4.43 -7.14
N GLU A 93 11.76 -4.58 -6.76
CA GLU A 93 12.41 -5.89 -6.58
C GLU A 93 11.78 -6.71 -5.45
N LYS A 94 11.19 -6.06 -4.45
CA LYS A 94 10.62 -6.71 -3.25
C LYS A 94 9.16 -6.34 -2.97
N GLN A 95 8.62 -5.34 -3.65
CA GLN A 95 7.29 -4.80 -3.35
C GLN A 95 6.46 -4.62 -4.63
N ASN A 96 5.24 -5.15 -4.63
CA ASN A 96 4.31 -5.00 -5.74
C ASN A 96 3.40 -3.78 -5.60
N LEU A 97 3.24 -3.22 -4.39
CA LEU A 97 2.32 -2.12 -4.10
C LEU A 97 3.00 -0.88 -3.45
N PRO A 98 4.12 -0.36 -4.00
CA PRO A 98 4.87 0.71 -3.35
C PRO A 98 4.04 1.99 -3.11
N ALA A 99 3.12 2.35 -4.00
CA ALA A 99 2.28 3.54 -3.81
C ALA A 99 1.29 3.39 -2.64
N VAL A 100 0.91 2.15 -2.30
CA VAL A 100 0.05 1.81 -1.17
C VAL A 100 0.86 1.77 0.11
N CYS A 101 1.95 0.98 0.13
CA CYS A 101 2.85 0.86 1.27
C CYS A 101 3.35 2.24 1.72
N GLY A 102 3.75 3.08 0.75
CA GLY A 102 4.09 4.50 0.87
C GLY A 102 3.09 5.37 1.64
N ARG A 103 1.82 4.96 1.74
CA ARG A 103 0.75 5.71 2.41
C ARG A 103 0.29 5.10 3.72
N VAL A 104 0.28 3.78 3.84
CA VAL A 104 -0.49 3.10 4.91
C VAL A 104 0.37 2.32 5.89
N CYS A 105 1.65 2.06 5.58
CA CYS A 105 2.53 1.36 6.50
C CYS A 105 2.71 2.15 7.81
N PRO A 106 2.66 1.50 8.98
CA PRO A 106 2.95 2.12 10.28
C PRO A 106 4.48 2.20 10.48
N TYR A 107 5.12 3.11 9.74
CA TYR A 107 6.59 3.20 9.65
C TYR A 107 7.30 3.35 10.99
N GLU A 108 6.67 4.05 11.92
CA GLU A 108 7.13 4.26 13.29
C GLU A 108 7.34 2.95 14.04
N ASN A 109 6.58 1.90 13.68
CA ASN A 109 6.68 0.55 14.24
C ASN A 109 7.42 -0.42 13.30
N GLN A 110 7.99 0.09 12.20
CA GLN A 110 8.65 -0.70 11.15
C GLN A 110 10.02 -0.10 10.78
N CYS A 111 10.25 0.22 9.51
CA CYS A 111 11.53 0.64 8.98
C CYS A 111 12.04 1.96 9.59
N GLU A 112 11.16 2.92 9.86
CA GLU A 112 11.55 4.19 10.46
C GLU A 112 11.79 4.06 11.98
N GLY A 113 11.07 3.16 12.65
CA GLY A 113 11.30 2.83 14.06
C GLY A 113 12.71 2.31 14.35
N ASN A 114 13.33 1.63 13.38
CA ASN A 114 14.71 1.13 13.47
C ASN A 114 15.75 2.07 12.83
N CYS A 115 15.37 3.28 12.40
CA CYS A 115 16.30 4.20 11.76
C CYS A 115 17.31 4.77 12.78
N VAL A 116 18.61 4.70 12.46
CA VAL A 116 19.68 5.21 13.35
C VAL A 116 19.56 6.72 13.60
N VAL A 117 19.08 7.48 12.60
CA VAL A 117 18.82 8.92 12.75
C VAL A 117 17.76 9.19 13.82
N GLY A 118 16.76 8.29 13.91
CA GLY A 118 15.67 8.30 14.88
C GLY A 118 16.10 8.29 16.35
N LYS A 119 17.35 7.90 16.65
CA LYS A 119 17.87 7.86 18.03
C LYS A 119 18.12 9.23 18.65
N LYS A 120 18.36 10.26 17.82
CA LYS A 120 18.68 11.63 18.26
C LYS A 120 17.81 12.71 17.60
N ASN A 121 17.17 12.36 16.50
CA ASN A 121 16.41 13.25 15.62
C ASN A 121 15.15 12.50 15.17
N GLU A 122 14.28 13.11 14.37
CA GLU A 122 13.25 12.35 13.66
C GLU A 122 13.91 11.38 12.67
N PRO A 123 13.39 10.17 12.47
CA PRO A 123 13.96 9.22 11.50
C PRO A 123 13.90 9.79 10.08
N VAL A 124 14.65 9.18 9.16
CA VAL A 124 14.49 9.48 7.73
C VAL A 124 13.06 9.13 7.34
N GLY A 125 12.40 9.99 6.58
CA GLY A 125 11.05 9.80 6.05
C GLY A 125 11.02 8.75 4.93
N ILE A 126 11.39 7.51 5.23
CA ILE A 126 11.44 6.38 4.30
C ILE A 126 10.10 6.21 3.59
N GLY A 127 8.99 6.26 4.34
CA GLY A 127 7.65 6.15 3.76
C GLY A 127 7.30 7.30 2.81
N ARG A 128 7.74 8.52 3.13
CA ARG A 128 7.54 9.70 2.28
C ARG A 128 8.31 9.57 0.96
N LEU A 129 9.53 9.04 1.02
CA LEU A 129 10.36 8.77 -0.16
C LEU A 129 9.78 7.64 -1.02
N GLU A 130 9.33 6.55 -0.41
CA GLU A 130 8.66 5.45 -1.11
C GLU A 130 7.40 5.94 -1.83
N ARG A 131 6.55 6.71 -1.13
CA ARG A 131 5.38 7.36 -1.72
C ARG A 131 5.77 8.28 -2.89
N PHE A 132 6.74 9.17 -2.69
CA PHE A 132 7.20 10.10 -3.71
C PHE A 132 7.64 9.37 -4.98
N LEU A 133 8.42 8.31 -4.83
CA LEU A 133 8.93 7.53 -5.96
C LEU A 133 7.81 6.84 -6.75
N ALA A 134 6.84 6.25 -6.05
CA ALA A 134 5.72 5.59 -6.70
C ALA A 134 4.77 6.60 -7.38
N ASP A 135 4.53 7.76 -6.76
CA ASP A 135 3.75 8.84 -7.36
C ASP A 135 4.47 9.47 -8.56
N TRP A 136 5.79 9.63 -8.49
CA TRP A 136 6.63 10.09 -9.59
C TRP A 136 6.57 9.11 -10.77
N GLU A 137 6.74 7.81 -10.53
CA GLU A 137 6.69 6.78 -11.58
C GLU A 137 5.34 6.81 -12.32
N ARG A 138 4.23 6.93 -11.58
CA ARG A 138 2.88 7.06 -12.13
C ARG A 138 2.74 8.32 -12.99
N ARG A 139 3.14 9.49 -12.47
CA ARG A 139 2.99 10.77 -13.17
C ARG A 139 3.82 10.83 -14.45
N GLU A 140 5.05 10.35 -14.40
CA GLU A 140 5.96 10.35 -15.56
C GLU A 140 5.68 9.19 -16.53
N GLN A 141 4.73 8.30 -16.20
CA GLN A 141 4.42 7.08 -16.96
C GLN A 141 5.65 6.19 -17.19
N LYS A 142 6.59 6.18 -16.24
CA LYS A 142 7.88 5.48 -16.32
C LYS A 142 7.86 4.11 -15.63
N HIS A 143 6.77 3.36 -15.79
CA HIS A 143 6.64 2.02 -15.23
C HIS A 143 7.68 1.00 -15.74
N GLY A 144 8.49 1.39 -16.74
CA GLY A 144 9.48 0.53 -17.37
C GLY A 144 8.83 -0.59 -18.20
N LYS A 145 9.65 -1.29 -18.97
CA LYS A 145 9.22 -2.56 -19.55
C LYS A 145 9.30 -3.63 -18.46
N ILE A 146 8.25 -4.43 -18.32
CA ILE A 146 8.28 -5.59 -17.44
C ILE A 146 8.93 -6.73 -18.25
N ASP A 147 10.15 -7.09 -17.88
CA ASP A 147 10.84 -8.22 -18.48
C ASP A 147 10.22 -9.51 -17.96
N MET A 148 9.34 -10.10 -18.77
CA MET A 148 8.67 -11.35 -18.45
C MET A 148 9.62 -12.53 -18.70
N PRO A 149 9.77 -13.46 -17.74
CA PRO A 149 10.58 -14.65 -17.95
C PRO A 149 9.91 -15.63 -18.93
N PRO A 150 10.64 -16.66 -19.40
CA PRO A 150 10.05 -17.76 -20.14
C PRO A 150 8.89 -18.42 -19.38
N GLN A 151 7.86 -18.82 -20.12
CA GLN A 151 6.70 -19.50 -19.55
C GLN A 151 7.11 -20.86 -18.98
N THR A 152 6.73 -21.12 -17.74
CA THR A 152 6.97 -22.39 -17.03
C THR A 152 5.98 -23.49 -17.42
N GLY A 153 4.86 -23.12 -18.07
CA GLY A 153 3.74 -24.02 -18.37
C GLY A 153 2.82 -24.30 -17.18
N LYS A 154 3.12 -23.78 -15.99
CA LYS A 154 2.33 -23.95 -14.77
C LYS A 154 1.24 -22.88 -14.65
N LYS A 155 0.07 -23.29 -14.13
CA LYS A 155 -1.10 -22.43 -13.91
C LYS A 155 -1.42 -22.33 -12.42
N VAL A 156 -1.66 -21.11 -11.93
CA VAL A 156 -2.03 -20.86 -10.53
C VAL A 156 -3.30 -20.03 -10.45
N ALA A 157 -4.26 -20.46 -9.64
CA ALA A 157 -5.43 -19.67 -9.29
C ALA A 157 -5.20 -18.95 -7.95
N VAL A 158 -5.60 -17.67 -7.88
CA VAL A 158 -5.48 -16.83 -6.68
C VAL A 158 -6.88 -16.39 -6.29
N VAL A 159 -7.36 -16.77 -5.11
CA VAL A 159 -8.69 -16.43 -4.60
C VAL A 159 -8.59 -15.21 -3.69
N GLY A 160 -9.14 -14.08 -4.14
CA GLY A 160 -9.12 -12.77 -3.50
C GLY A 160 -8.08 -11.83 -4.12
N ALA A 161 -8.51 -10.63 -4.56
CA ALA A 161 -7.67 -9.58 -5.10
C ALA A 161 -7.31 -8.51 -4.06
N GLY A 162 -7.14 -8.90 -2.80
CA GLY A 162 -6.54 -8.05 -1.76
C GLY A 162 -5.02 -7.93 -1.92
N PRO A 163 -4.33 -7.20 -1.02
CA PRO A 163 -2.88 -7.02 -1.08
C PRO A 163 -2.10 -8.34 -1.20
N ALA A 164 -2.50 -9.37 -0.44
CA ALA A 164 -1.85 -10.68 -0.46
C ALA A 164 -1.98 -11.36 -1.83
N GLY A 165 -3.20 -11.45 -2.39
CA GLY A 165 -3.44 -12.08 -3.68
C GLY A 165 -2.78 -11.32 -4.83
N LEU A 166 -2.83 -9.99 -4.81
CA LEU A 166 -2.17 -9.14 -5.81
C LEU A 166 -0.64 -9.32 -5.79
N THR A 167 -0.03 -9.36 -4.60
CA THR A 167 1.41 -9.62 -4.47
C THR A 167 1.78 -11.01 -4.96
N VAL A 168 1.05 -12.05 -4.53
CA VAL A 168 1.30 -13.44 -4.97
C VAL A 168 1.16 -13.54 -6.49
N ALA A 169 0.13 -12.92 -7.08
CA ALA A 169 -0.08 -12.96 -8.51
C ALA A 169 1.05 -12.26 -9.29
N GLY A 170 1.45 -11.06 -8.84
CA GLY A 170 2.56 -10.33 -9.46
C GLY A 170 3.89 -11.07 -9.38
N ASP A 171 4.20 -11.70 -8.24
CA ASP A 171 5.45 -12.46 -8.08
C ASP A 171 5.45 -13.74 -8.91
N LEU A 172 4.35 -14.51 -8.91
CA LEU A 172 4.25 -15.73 -9.72
C LEU A 172 4.30 -15.43 -11.23
N ALA A 173 3.74 -14.30 -11.67
CA ALA A 173 3.86 -13.85 -13.06
C ALA A 173 5.33 -13.54 -13.42
N LYS A 174 6.07 -12.86 -12.52
CA LYS A 174 7.52 -12.61 -12.65
C LYS A 174 8.38 -13.86 -12.56
N LEU A 175 7.82 -15.00 -12.13
CA LEU A 175 8.45 -16.32 -12.17
C LEU A 175 8.03 -17.15 -13.40
N GLY A 176 7.17 -16.61 -14.27
CA GLY A 176 6.78 -17.23 -15.54
C GLY A 176 5.60 -18.19 -15.43
N HIS A 177 4.82 -18.10 -14.36
CA HIS A 177 3.57 -18.86 -14.21
C HIS A 177 2.39 -18.10 -14.84
N LYS A 178 1.41 -18.84 -15.37
CA LYS A 178 0.13 -18.26 -15.78
C LYS A 178 -0.76 -18.12 -14.55
N VAL A 179 -1.17 -16.90 -14.22
CA VAL A 179 -1.95 -16.63 -13.00
C VAL A 179 -3.32 -16.07 -13.35
N THR A 180 -4.36 -16.60 -12.70
CA THR A 180 -5.72 -16.06 -12.74
C THR A 180 -6.16 -15.70 -11.32
N VAL A 181 -6.54 -14.45 -11.09
CA VAL A 181 -7.08 -13.96 -9.82
C VAL A 181 -8.60 -13.93 -9.90
N TYR A 182 -9.26 -14.48 -8.88
CA TYR A 182 -10.72 -14.48 -8.72
C TYR A 182 -11.08 -13.52 -7.58
N GLU A 183 -11.90 -12.52 -7.86
CA GLU A 183 -12.35 -11.50 -6.91
C GLU A 183 -13.87 -11.51 -6.80
N ALA A 184 -14.38 -11.48 -5.57
CA ALA A 184 -15.81 -11.52 -5.29
C ALA A 184 -16.52 -10.21 -5.66
N LEU A 185 -15.84 -9.08 -5.46
CA LEU A 185 -16.36 -7.75 -5.74
C LEU A 185 -16.08 -7.30 -7.18
N GLN A 186 -16.71 -6.20 -7.58
CA GLN A 186 -16.54 -5.57 -8.88
C GLN A 186 -15.21 -4.80 -9.05
N TYR A 187 -14.47 -4.59 -7.95
CA TYR A 187 -13.17 -3.90 -7.94
C TYR A 187 -12.11 -4.69 -7.18
N CYS A 188 -10.88 -4.66 -7.69
CA CYS A 188 -9.71 -5.28 -7.05
C CYS A 188 -9.10 -4.38 -5.99
N GLY A 189 -8.50 -4.98 -4.95
CA GLY A 189 -7.75 -4.29 -3.90
C GLY A 189 -8.24 -4.63 -2.48
N GLY A 190 -9.39 -5.30 -2.34
CA GLY A 190 -9.95 -5.67 -1.04
C GLY A 190 -10.08 -4.46 -0.11
N VAL A 191 -9.52 -4.55 1.10
CA VAL A 191 -9.56 -3.47 2.10
C VAL A 191 -8.99 -2.14 1.59
N LEU A 192 -8.10 -2.16 0.58
CA LEU A 192 -7.56 -0.95 -0.03
C LEU A 192 -8.64 -0.14 -0.77
N VAL A 193 -9.71 -0.80 -1.23
CA VAL A 193 -10.83 -0.17 -1.94
C VAL A 193 -12.03 0.02 -1.02
N TYR A 194 -12.54 -1.03 -0.36
CA TYR A 194 -13.76 -0.88 0.45
C TYR A 194 -13.50 -0.36 1.87
N GLY A 195 -12.28 -0.48 2.40
CA GLY A 195 -11.97 -0.19 3.81
C GLY A 195 -11.28 1.16 4.02
N ILE A 196 -10.07 1.32 3.50
CA ILE A 196 -9.25 2.53 3.74
C ILE A 196 -9.84 3.70 2.96
N PRO A 197 -10.23 4.83 3.57
CA PRO A 197 -10.86 5.92 2.84
C PRO A 197 -9.96 6.66 1.85
N GLU A 198 -10.57 7.33 0.88
CA GLU A 198 -9.90 8.09 -0.20
C GLU A 198 -8.97 9.20 0.33
N PHE A 199 -9.33 9.81 1.48
CA PHE A 199 -8.52 10.85 2.11
C PHE A 199 -7.16 10.35 2.63
N ARG A 200 -6.99 9.03 2.72
CA ARG A 200 -5.75 8.35 3.13
C ARG A 200 -5.13 7.54 2.00
N LEU A 201 -5.96 6.87 1.19
CA LEU A 201 -5.52 6.05 0.06
C LEU A 201 -6.47 6.25 -1.14
N PRO A 202 -6.11 7.14 -2.08
CA PRO A 202 -6.90 7.38 -3.28
C PRO A 202 -7.07 6.11 -4.12
N LYS A 203 -8.28 5.90 -4.65
CA LYS A 203 -8.62 4.64 -5.34
C LYS A 203 -7.94 4.50 -6.69
N GLU A 204 -7.66 5.62 -7.34
CA GLU A 204 -6.86 5.66 -8.57
C GLU A 204 -5.46 5.07 -8.38
N ILE A 205 -4.90 5.15 -7.17
CA ILE A 205 -3.56 4.64 -6.87
C ILE A 205 -3.58 3.12 -6.74
N VAL A 206 -4.60 2.59 -6.08
CA VAL A 206 -4.83 1.14 -6.00
C VAL A 206 -5.07 0.58 -7.40
N GLN A 207 -5.89 1.25 -8.21
CA GLN A 207 -6.15 0.84 -9.58
C GLN A 207 -4.87 0.83 -10.43
N ALA A 208 -4.01 1.85 -10.30
CA ALA A 208 -2.75 1.91 -11.04
C ALA A 208 -1.80 0.74 -10.69
N GLU A 209 -1.72 0.31 -9.43
CA GLU A 209 -0.92 -0.86 -9.04
C GLU A 209 -1.56 -2.17 -9.53
N VAL A 210 -2.89 -2.29 -9.49
CA VAL A 210 -3.61 -3.43 -10.10
C VAL A 210 -3.34 -3.51 -11.60
N ASP A 211 -3.35 -2.38 -12.30
CA ASP A 211 -3.08 -2.32 -13.73
C ASP A 211 -1.62 -2.64 -14.05
N TYR A 212 -0.67 -2.26 -13.17
CA TYR A 212 0.72 -2.72 -13.26
C TYR A 212 0.82 -4.25 -13.19
N ILE A 213 0.10 -4.87 -12.25
CA ILE A 213 0.06 -6.33 -12.11
C ILE A 213 -0.61 -6.99 -13.34
N ARG A 214 -1.71 -6.45 -13.86
CA ARG A 214 -2.32 -6.93 -15.11
C ARG A 214 -1.35 -6.86 -16.28
N ARG A 215 -0.56 -5.79 -16.41
CA ARG A 215 0.48 -5.65 -17.44
C ARG A 215 1.59 -6.70 -17.33
N SER A 216 1.77 -7.33 -16.17
CA SER A 216 2.65 -8.50 -16.00
C SER A 216 2.02 -9.81 -16.49
N GLY A 217 0.87 -9.78 -17.15
CA GLY A 217 0.22 -10.97 -17.72
C GLY A 217 -0.67 -11.74 -16.74
N VAL A 218 -1.06 -11.10 -15.63
CA VAL A 218 -2.03 -11.66 -14.67
C VAL A 218 -3.46 -11.41 -15.19
N ASP A 219 -4.22 -12.49 -15.34
CA ASP A 219 -5.66 -12.41 -15.63
C ASP A 219 -6.43 -12.16 -14.33
N ILE A 220 -7.42 -11.27 -14.34
CA ILE A 220 -8.23 -10.98 -13.14
C ILE A 220 -9.72 -11.03 -13.50
N MET A 221 -10.46 -11.87 -12.79
CA MET A 221 -11.90 -12.07 -12.92
C MET A 221 -12.60 -11.49 -11.68
N THR A 222 -13.32 -10.39 -11.85
CA THR A 222 -14.19 -9.81 -10.82
C THR A 222 -15.56 -10.47 -10.82
N ASP A 223 -16.38 -10.17 -9.81
CA ASP A 223 -17.75 -10.68 -9.69
C ASP A 223 -17.79 -12.22 -9.68
N ARG A 224 -16.79 -12.83 -9.03
CA ARG A 224 -16.59 -14.28 -8.91
C ARG A 224 -16.40 -14.67 -7.45
N VAL A 225 -17.49 -15.10 -6.84
CA VAL A 225 -17.49 -15.62 -5.46
C VAL A 225 -17.11 -17.10 -5.49
N VAL A 226 -15.82 -17.39 -5.28
CA VAL A 226 -15.34 -18.76 -5.09
C VAL A 226 -15.99 -19.37 -3.84
N GLY A 227 -16.46 -20.61 -3.96
CA GLY A 227 -17.38 -21.28 -3.03
C GLY A 227 -18.85 -21.16 -3.43
N LYS A 228 -19.19 -20.35 -4.45
CA LYS A 228 -20.53 -20.24 -5.05
C LYS A 228 -20.51 -20.44 -6.57
N ALA A 229 -19.67 -19.69 -7.27
CA ALA A 229 -19.52 -19.80 -8.73
C ALA A 229 -18.68 -21.03 -9.11
N GLU A 230 -17.49 -21.15 -8.51
CA GLU A 230 -16.61 -22.31 -8.61
C GLU A 230 -16.17 -22.72 -7.20
N THR A 231 -15.95 -24.01 -6.93
CA THR A 231 -15.35 -24.45 -5.65
C THR A 231 -13.82 -24.50 -5.75
N VAL A 232 -13.13 -24.53 -4.60
CA VAL A 232 -11.66 -24.73 -4.59
C VAL A 232 -11.28 -26.07 -5.23
N ASP A 233 -12.10 -27.10 -5.04
CA ASP A 233 -11.89 -28.41 -5.65
C ASP A 233 -12.02 -28.36 -7.18
N ASP A 234 -12.90 -27.50 -7.71
CA ASP A 234 -13.01 -27.28 -9.16
C ASP A 234 -11.77 -26.56 -9.70
N LEU A 235 -11.30 -25.53 -9.00
CA LEU A 235 -10.07 -24.83 -9.36
C LEU A 235 -8.85 -25.78 -9.34
N LEU A 236 -8.75 -26.68 -8.37
CA LEU A 236 -7.66 -27.67 -8.29
C LEU A 236 -7.66 -28.71 -9.43
N LYS A 237 -8.78 -28.86 -10.16
CA LYS A 237 -8.81 -29.71 -11.37
C LYS A 237 -8.20 -29.00 -12.59
N GLU A 238 -8.24 -27.67 -12.62
CA GLU A 238 -7.83 -26.85 -13.78
C GLU A 238 -6.45 -26.20 -13.61
N TYR A 239 -6.02 -26.00 -12.36
CA TYR A 239 -4.81 -25.29 -11.97
C TYR A 239 -3.84 -26.21 -11.22
N ASP A 240 -2.53 -25.99 -11.37
CA ASP A 240 -1.51 -26.75 -10.65
C ASP A 240 -1.46 -26.39 -9.15
N ALA A 241 -1.91 -25.19 -8.79
CA ALA A 241 -1.97 -24.71 -7.41
C ALA A 241 -3.07 -23.66 -7.24
N VAL A 242 -3.57 -23.54 -6.00
CA VAL A 242 -4.51 -22.50 -5.58
C VAL A 242 -3.97 -21.78 -4.35
N PHE A 243 -3.92 -20.46 -4.39
CA PHE A 243 -3.66 -19.60 -3.23
C PHE A 243 -4.97 -18.98 -2.74
N VAL A 244 -5.23 -19.04 -1.44
CA VAL A 244 -6.44 -18.45 -0.82
C VAL A 244 -6.06 -17.25 0.04
N GLY A 245 -6.42 -16.05 -0.43
CA GLY A 245 -6.11 -14.76 0.16
C GLY A 245 -7.35 -13.90 0.41
N THR A 246 -8.43 -14.50 0.90
CA THR A 246 -9.75 -13.84 1.07
C THR A 246 -9.82 -12.86 2.24
N GLY A 247 -8.80 -12.82 3.10
CA GLY A 247 -8.74 -11.94 4.27
C GLY A 247 -9.78 -12.29 5.34
N ALA A 248 -9.98 -11.36 6.28
CA ALA A 248 -10.90 -11.48 7.41
C ALA A 248 -12.01 -10.41 7.30
N GLY A 249 -12.92 -10.60 6.34
CA GLY A 249 -13.94 -9.61 5.97
C GLY A 249 -15.27 -9.67 6.75
N LEU A 250 -15.46 -10.67 7.62
CA LEU A 250 -16.69 -10.80 8.40
C LEU A 250 -16.68 -9.86 9.61
N PRO A 251 -17.73 -9.05 9.84
CA PRO A 251 -17.80 -8.16 10.99
C PRO A 251 -18.04 -8.96 12.28
N ASN A 252 -17.50 -8.47 13.39
CA ASN A 252 -17.79 -8.95 14.73
C ASN A 252 -18.83 -8.04 15.40
N TRP A 253 -19.90 -8.64 15.91
CA TRP A 253 -20.95 -7.94 16.66
C TRP A 253 -20.77 -8.16 18.16
N THR A 254 -21.19 -7.17 18.96
CA THR A 254 -21.04 -7.20 20.41
C THR A 254 -22.16 -7.98 21.11
N ASN A 255 -23.23 -8.34 20.40
CA ASN A 255 -24.41 -9.04 20.91
C ASN A 255 -25.09 -8.29 22.08
N LEU A 256 -25.08 -6.95 22.01
CA LEU A 256 -25.72 -6.10 23.02
C LEU A 256 -27.20 -5.90 22.71
N PRO A 257 -28.07 -5.76 23.72
CA PRO A 257 -29.48 -5.43 23.51
C PRO A 257 -29.63 -4.15 22.66
N GLY A 258 -30.39 -4.24 21.57
CA GLY A 258 -30.63 -3.12 20.67
C GLY A 258 -29.64 -2.98 19.52
N GLU A 259 -28.67 -3.89 19.31
CA GLU A 259 -27.69 -3.81 18.20
C GLU A 259 -28.31 -3.82 16.79
N ASN A 260 -29.58 -4.24 16.67
CA ASN A 260 -30.34 -4.26 15.41
C ASN A 260 -31.24 -3.01 15.22
N LEU A 261 -31.13 -1.99 16.07
CA LEU A 261 -31.86 -0.73 15.90
C LEU A 261 -31.37 0.06 14.68
N ASN A 262 -32.28 0.83 14.08
CA ASN A 262 -31.94 1.72 12.97
C ASN A 262 -30.85 2.72 13.38
N GLY A 263 -29.86 2.90 12.51
CA GLY A 263 -28.71 3.77 12.75
C GLY A 263 -27.49 3.06 13.33
N ILE A 264 -27.62 1.78 13.68
CA ILE A 264 -26.47 0.93 14.03
C ILE A 264 -26.00 0.20 12.77
N MET A 265 -24.70 0.31 12.48
CA MET A 265 -24.08 -0.31 11.31
C MET A 265 -22.73 -0.90 11.72
N SER A 266 -22.35 -2.02 11.09
CA SER A 266 -20.96 -2.46 11.20
C SER A 266 -20.04 -1.46 10.49
N ALA A 267 -18.79 -1.35 10.96
CA ALA A 267 -17.80 -0.55 10.25
C ALA A 267 -17.60 -1.03 8.81
N ASN A 268 -17.69 -2.34 8.57
CA ASN A 268 -17.62 -2.92 7.23
C ASN A 268 -18.73 -2.39 6.32
N GLU A 269 -19.98 -2.32 6.80
CA GLU A 269 -21.09 -1.75 6.03
C GLU A 269 -20.90 -0.25 5.79
N PHE A 270 -20.60 0.52 6.84
CA PHE A 270 -20.42 1.97 6.76
C PHE A 270 -19.31 2.35 5.77
N LEU A 271 -18.14 1.71 5.89
CA LEU A 271 -16.99 1.94 5.02
C LEU A 271 -17.24 1.42 3.60
N THR A 272 -17.92 0.28 3.43
CA THR A 272 -18.25 -0.21 2.08
C THR A 272 -19.19 0.76 1.36
N ARG A 273 -20.25 1.23 2.02
CA ARG A 273 -21.15 2.25 1.45
C ARG A 273 -20.40 3.54 1.10
N THR A 274 -19.56 4.00 2.01
CA THR A 274 -18.82 5.26 1.84
C THR A 274 -17.76 5.15 0.75
N ASN A 275 -16.90 4.13 0.81
CA ASN A 275 -15.71 4.04 -0.03
C ASN A 275 -15.94 3.31 -1.36
N LEU A 276 -16.59 2.14 -1.32
CA LEU A 276 -16.84 1.33 -2.52
C LEU A 276 -18.01 1.90 -3.33
N MET A 277 -19.11 2.24 -2.64
CA MET A 277 -20.34 2.70 -3.26
C MET A 277 -20.44 4.23 -3.36
N LYS A 278 -19.47 4.97 -2.81
CA LYS A 278 -19.37 6.44 -2.85
C LYS A 278 -20.62 7.15 -2.33
N ALA A 279 -21.22 6.63 -1.26
CA ALA A 279 -22.46 7.16 -0.70
C ALA A 279 -22.38 8.62 -0.22
N PHE A 280 -21.16 9.14 0.04
CA PHE A 280 -20.94 10.56 0.35
C PHE A 280 -21.24 11.51 -0.83
N LYS A 281 -21.42 10.98 -2.04
CA LYS A 281 -21.81 11.72 -3.24
C LYS A 281 -23.29 11.54 -3.61
N PHE A 282 -24.10 10.90 -2.77
CA PHE A 282 -25.53 10.76 -3.04
C PHE A 282 -26.18 12.14 -3.27
N PRO A 283 -27.02 12.33 -4.31
CA PRO A 283 -27.59 11.33 -5.22
C PRO A 283 -26.82 11.12 -6.55
N GLU A 284 -25.59 11.61 -6.73
CA GLU A 284 -24.75 11.29 -7.90
C GLU A 284 -24.48 9.77 -8.00
N TYR A 285 -24.37 9.11 -6.85
CA TYR A 285 -24.33 7.66 -6.71
C TYR A 285 -25.59 7.16 -6.00
N ASP A 286 -26.11 6.02 -6.43
CA ASP A 286 -27.43 5.52 -6.00
C ASP A 286 -27.46 5.03 -4.54
N THR A 287 -26.31 4.69 -3.95
CA THR A 287 -26.26 4.15 -2.59
C THR A 287 -26.34 5.28 -1.56
N PRO A 288 -27.37 5.33 -0.70
CA PRO A 288 -27.44 6.31 0.37
C PRO A 288 -26.62 5.88 1.59
N ILE A 289 -26.30 6.86 2.43
CA ILE A 289 -25.82 6.66 3.80
C ILE A 289 -26.54 7.63 4.74
N ARG A 290 -26.98 7.14 5.90
CA ARG A 290 -27.62 7.98 6.92
C ARG A 290 -26.64 8.21 8.05
N VAL A 291 -26.41 9.46 8.39
CA VAL A 291 -25.55 9.88 9.50
C VAL A 291 -26.38 10.81 10.39
N GLY A 292 -26.39 10.56 11.70
CA GLY A 292 -27.07 11.42 12.67
C GLY A 292 -26.23 12.65 13.03
N GLU A 293 -26.82 13.59 13.76
CA GLU A 293 -26.09 14.77 14.29
C GLU A 293 -25.00 14.36 15.29
N THR A 294 -25.22 13.26 16.02
CA THR A 294 -24.25 12.66 16.93
C THR A 294 -23.94 11.24 16.47
N VAL A 295 -22.66 10.95 16.31
CA VAL A 295 -22.16 9.63 15.89
C VAL A 295 -21.29 9.07 17.01
N VAL A 296 -21.47 7.78 17.32
CA VAL A 296 -20.64 7.03 18.27
C VAL A 296 -19.97 5.89 17.54
N THR A 297 -18.64 5.87 17.55
CA THR A 297 -17.84 4.78 16.99
C THR A 297 -17.32 3.89 18.11
N LEU A 298 -17.58 2.59 18.04
CA LEU A 298 -17.10 1.61 19.01
C LEU A 298 -15.83 0.92 18.49
N GLY A 299 -14.67 1.35 18.99
CA GLY A 299 -13.36 0.77 18.65
C GLY A 299 -12.21 1.74 18.89
N GLY A 300 -10.97 1.27 18.71
CA GLY A 300 -9.75 2.09 18.92
C GLY A 300 -8.63 1.83 17.90
N GLY A 301 -8.93 1.13 16.81
CA GLY A 301 -7.97 0.85 15.74
C GLY A 301 -8.19 1.75 14.51
N ASN A 302 -7.43 1.51 13.45
CA ASN A 302 -7.55 2.23 12.16
C ASN A 302 -8.96 2.16 11.53
N VAL A 303 -9.77 1.16 11.88
CA VAL A 303 -11.15 1.03 11.38
C VAL A 303 -12.11 1.98 12.10
N ALA A 304 -11.79 2.34 13.36
CA ALA A 304 -12.59 3.28 14.15
C ALA A 304 -12.23 4.75 13.85
N MET A 305 -10.99 5.00 13.41
CA MET A 305 -10.47 6.29 12.98
C MET A 305 -10.90 6.63 11.55
#